data_AF-A0A2U3LVG8-F1
#
_entry.id   AF-A0A2U3LVG8-F1
#
_cell.length_a   1.000
_cell.length_b   1.000
_cell.length_c   1.000
_cell.angle_alpha   90.00
_cell.angle_beta   90.00
_cell.angle_gamma   90.00
#
_symmetry.space_group_name_H-M   'P 1'
#
loop_
_entity.id
_entity.type
_entity.pdbx_description
1 polymer ?
#
loop_
_entity_poly.entity_id
_entity_poly.type
_entity_poly.pdbx_seq_one_letter_code
_entity_poly.pdbx_strand_id
1 'polypeptide(L)'
;MAAATYLQSSSGTAFDGAAFGSTAVYFPVSGSGAFAGTTLSVPAVVHTVLVTGLAANGSYSVSVQAGVITIATGSGATADGAGVLRVTL
;
A
#
# COMPACT_ATOMS: atom_id res chain seq x y z
N MET A 1 13.06 11.69 16.09
CA MET A 1 12.27 11.38 14.87
C MET A 1 12.94 10.20 14.17
N ALA A 2 12.17 9.25 13.62
CA ALA A 2 12.75 8.15 12.84
C ALA A 2 13.09 8.65 11.43
N ALA A 3 14.23 8.24 10.90
CA ALA A 3 14.60 8.54 9.52
C ALA A 3 13.60 7.89 8.55
N ALA A 4 13.26 8.60 7.48
CA ALA A 4 12.39 8.11 6.43
C ALA A 4 13.23 7.43 5.34
N THR A 5 12.80 6.23 4.91
CA THR A 5 13.31 5.61 3.69
C THR A 5 12.25 5.77 2.60
N TYR A 6 12.63 6.37 1.48
CA TYR A 6 11.75 6.50 0.32
C TYR A 6 11.45 5.13 -0.31
N LEU A 7 10.20 4.92 -0.72
CA LEU A 7 9.71 3.69 -1.33
C LEU A 7 8.87 4.02 -2.56
N GLN A 8 8.82 3.08 -3.50
CA GLN A 8 8.01 3.21 -4.71
C GLN A 8 7.34 1.87 -5.03
N SER A 9 6.16 1.93 -5.65
CA SER A 9 5.55 0.77 -6.28
C SER A 9 6.43 0.26 -7.42
N SER A 10 6.48 -1.05 -7.61
CA SER A 10 7.25 -1.69 -8.68
C SER A 10 6.42 -1.99 -9.93
N SER A 11 5.08 -2.04 -9.82
CA SER A 11 4.18 -2.19 -10.98
C SER A 11 2.74 -1.76 -10.70
N GLY A 12 1.95 -1.59 -11.76
CA GLY A 12 0.53 -1.24 -11.69
C GLY A 12 0.27 0.26 -11.54
N THR A 13 -0.77 0.60 -10.78
CA THR A 13 -1.08 1.99 -10.38
C THR A 13 0.10 2.54 -9.59
N ALA A 14 0.63 3.71 -9.96
CA ALA A 14 1.85 4.22 -9.36
C ALA A 14 1.62 4.77 -7.95
N PHE A 15 2.46 4.35 -7.00
CA PHE A 15 2.52 4.85 -5.63
C PHE A 15 3.94 5.25 -5.24
N ASP A 16 4.04 6.35 -4.51
CA ASP A 16 5.23 6.75 -3.77
C ASP A 16 4.97 6.56 -2.27
N GLY A 17 6.02 6.27 -1.50
CA GLY A 17 5.87 5.99 -0.09
C GLY A 17 7.09 6.31 0.75
N ALA A 18 6.92 6.16 2.05
CA ALA A 18 7.98 6.29 3.02
C ALA A 18 7.84 5.24 4.12
N ALA A 19 8.95 4.65 4.53
CA ALA A 19 9.03 3.80 5.72
C ALA A 19 9.69 4.54 6.89
N PHE A 20 9.12 4.35 8.08
CA PHE A 20 9.60 4.84 9.36
C PHE A 20 9.61 3.67 10.36
N GLY A 21 10.79 3.17 10.69
CA GLY A 21 10.91 1.99 11.55
C GLY A 21 10.14 0.80 10.97
N SER A 22 9.14 0.31 11.69
CA SER A 22 8.34 -0.86 11.31
C SER A 22 7.06 -0.56 10.52
N THR A 23 6.84 0.70 10.12
CA THR A 23 5.63 1.11 9.38
C THR A 23 5.99 1.78 8.06
N ALA A 24 5.28 1.45 6.99
CA ALA A 24 5.35 2.14 5.70
C ALA A 24 4.00 2.74 5.31
N VAL A 25 4.02 3.86 4.61
CA VAL A 25 2.83 4.52 4.06
C VAL A 25 3.05 4.80 2.58
N TYR A 26 2.07 4.48 1.74
CA TYR A 26 2.07 4.72 0.31
C TYR A 26 0.92 5.65 -0.10
N PHE A 27 1.23 6.59 -0.99
CA PHE A 27 0.33 7.57 -1.59
C PHE A 27 0.33 7.41 -3.11
N PRO A 28 -0.83 7.50 -3.78
CA PRO A 28 -0.87 7.43 -5.22
C PRO A 28 -0.13 8.64 -5.80
N VAL A 29 0.66 8.41 -6.85
CA VAL A 29 1.41 9.49 -7.52
C VAL A 29 0.46 10.49 -8.20
N SER A 30 -0.74 10.04 -8.58
CA SER A 30 -1.80 10.88 -9.16
C SER A 30 -3.15 10.65 -8.48
N GLY A 31 -3.88 11.73 -8.20
CA GLY A 31 -5.18 11.68 -7.51
C GLY A 31 -6.40 11.41 -8.39
N SER A 32 -6.22 11.31 -9.72
CA SER A 32 -7.32 11.21 -10.69
C SER A 32 -7.39 9.87 -11.43
N GLY A 33 -6.46 8.94 -11.16
CA GLY A 33 -6.44 7.62 -11.78
C GLY A 33 -7.35 6.62 -11.06
N ALA A 34 -8.07 5.79 -11.80
CA ALA A 34 -8.75 4.64 -11.23
C ALA A 34 -7.72 3.61 -10.75
N PHE A 35 -7.92 3.04 -9.56
CA PHE A 35 -7.06 1.97 -9.06
C PHE A 35 -7.28 0.68 -9.86
N ALA A 36 -6.23 0.21 -10.53
CA ALA A 36 -6.24 -1.03 -11.32
C ALA A 36 -5.42 -2.16 -10.68
N GLY A 37 -4.98 -1.97 -9.43
CA GLY A 37 -4.01 -2.84 -8.75
C GLY A 37 -2.61 -2.24 -8.68
N THR A 38 -1.79 -2.71 -7.75
CA THR A 38 -0.40 -2.27 -7.55
C THR A 38 0.46 -3.39 -6.95
N THR A 39 1.76 -3.34 -7.20
CA THR A 39 2.77 -4.12 -6.48
C THR A 39 3.70 -3.18 -5.72
N LEU A 40 3.88 -3.45 -4.43
CA LEU A 40 4.69 -2.66 -3.50
C LEU A 40 5.84 -3.51 -2.97
N SER A 41 7.03 -2.90 -2.84
CA SER A 41 8.19 -3.53 -2.22
C SER A 41 8.49 -2.86 -0.89
N VAL A 42 8.53 -3.64 0.18
CA VAL A 42 8.74 -3.15 1.54
C VAL A 42 10.01 -3.73 2.16
N PRO A 43 10.81 -2.92 2.89
CA PRO A 43 11.96 -3.42 3.64
C PRO A 43 11.54 -4.43 4.70
N ALA A 44 12.39 -5.42 4.98
CA ALA A 44 12.08 -6.52 5.92
C ALA A 44 11.78 -6.08 7.36
N VAL A 45 12.19 -4.86 7.76
CA VAL A 45 11.90 -4.29 9.08
C VAL A 45 10.45 -3.78 9.21
N VAL A 46 9.75 -3.60 8.08
CA VAL A 46 8.37 -3.15 8.05
C VAL A 46 7.44 -4.32 8.34
N HIS A 47 6.49 -4.11 9.26
CA HIS A 47 5.45 -5.08 9.63
C HIS A 47 4.03 -4.54 9.43
N THR A 48 3.89 -3.23 9.18
CA THR A 48 2.61 -2.59 8.89
C THR A 48 2.76 -1.67 7.69
N VAL A 49 1.83 -1.79 6.74
CA VAL A 49 1.77 -0.96 5.54
C VAL A 49 0.42 -0.30 5.45
N LEU A 50 0.40 1.00 5.22
CA LEU A 50 -0.80 1.79 4.96
C LEU A 50 -0.81 2.21 3.50
N VAL A 51 -1.84 1.80 2.76
CA VAL A 51 -2.03 2.15 1.35
C VAL A 51 -3.22 3.08 1.27
N THR A 52 -2.97 4.31 0.82
CA THR A 52 -3.98 5.38 0.80
C THR A 52 -4.57 5.55 -0.60
N GLY A 53 -5.56 6.44 -0.76
CA GLY A 53 -6.10 6.80 -2.08
C GLY A 53 -6.89 5.68 -2.76
N LEU A 54 -7.32 4.69 -1.99
CA LEU A 54 -8.21 3.64 -2.45
C LEU A 54 -9.68 4.11 -2.34
N ALA A 55 -10.60 3.41 -3.01
CA ALA A 55 -12.02 3.67 -2.81
C ALA A 55 -12.41 3.43 -1.34
N ALA A 56 -13.09 4.41 -0.74
CA ALA A 56 -13.59 4.31 0.63
C ALA A 56 -14.48 3.08 0.82
N ASN A 57 -14.23 2.30 1.88
CA ASN A 57 -14.90 1.02 2.13
C ASN A 57 -14.78 -0.01 0.98
N GLY A 58 -13.84 0.19 0.05
CA GLY A 58 -13.60 -0.72 -1.06
C GLY A 58 -12.97 -2.04 -0.61
N SER A 59 -13.27 -3.12 -1.34
CA SER A 59 -12.72 -4.46 -1.07
C SER A 59 -11.58 -4.80 -2.03
N TYR A 60 -10.52 -5.37 -1.46
CA TYR A 60 -9.27 -5.66 -2.15
C TYR A 60 -8.78 -7.05 -1.78
N SER A 61 -8.18 -7.73 -2.76
CA SER A 61 -7.34 -8.89 -2.51
C SER A 61 -5.93 -8.42 -2.20
N VAL A 62 -5.30 -9.03 -1.21
CA VAL A 62 -3.93 -8.72 -0.79
C VAL A 62 -3.14 -10.02 -0.72
N SER A 63 -2.01 -10.06 -1.40
CA SER A 63 -1.03 -11.14 -1.31
C SER A 63 0.29 -10.58 -0.82
N VAL A 64 0.89 -11.24 0.17
CA VAL A 64 2.19 -10.87 0.75
C VAL A 64 3.13 -12.04 0.55
N GLN A 65 4.22 -11.83 -0.19
CA GLN A 65 5.23 -12.85 -0.43
C GLN A 65 6.62 -12.22 -0.44
N ALA A 66 7.48 -12.64 0.49
CA ALA A 66 8.88 -12.21 0.58
C ALA A 66 9.09 -10.68 0.54
N GLY A 67 8.27 -9.90 1.25
CA GLY A 67 8.36 -8.44 1.27
C GLY A 67 7.80 -7.74 0.02
N VAL A 68 7.12 -8.48 -0.85
CA VAL A 68 6.34 -7.95 -1.97
C VAL A 68 4.86 -8.06 -1.64
N ILE A 69 4.15 -6.94 -1.78
CA ILE A 69 2.71 -6.85 -1.54
C ILE A 69 2.04 -6.60 -2.88
N THR A 70 1.13 -7.48 -3.27
CA THR A 70 0.30 -7.29 -4.46
C THR A 70 -1.13 -7.03 -4.03
N ILE A 71 -1.70 -5.93 -4.52
CA ILE A 71 -3.05 -5.48 -4.20
C ILE A 71 -3.83 -5.36 -5.48
N ALA A 72 -5.02 -5.94 -5.52
CA ALA A 72 -5.97 -5.78 -6.62
C ALA A 72 -7.38 -5.58 -6.07
N THR A 73 -8.29 -5.07 -6.90
CA THR A 73 -9.72 -5.10 -6.57
C THR A 73 -10.16 -6.55 -6.38
N GLY A 74 -10.91 -6.83 -5.32
CA GLY A 74 -11.27 -8.20 -4.99
C GLY A 74 -11.96 -8.30 -3.64
N SER A 75 -11.72 -9.39 -2.93
CA SER A 75 -12.23 -9.62 -1.58
C SER A 75 -11.10 -10.07 -0.64
N GLY A 76 -11.28 -9.82 0.65
CA GLY A 76 -10.36 -10.24 1.70
C GLY A 76 -10.01 -9.12 2.67
N ALA A 77 -9.63 -7.96 2.16
CA ALA A 77 -9.33 -6.78 2.96
C ALA A 77 -10.16 -5.58 2.53
N THR A 78 -10.59 -4.76 3.49
CA THR A 78 -11.44 -3.60 3.23
C THR A 78 -10.68 -2.34 3.63
N ALA A 79 -10.62 -1.37 2.72
CA ALA A 79 -10.13 -0.04 3.06
C ALA A 79 -11.12 0.65 4.01
N ASP A 80 -10.65 1.54 4.88
CA ASP A 80 -11.53 2.28 5.77
C ASP A 80 -12.38 3.34 5.03
N GLY A 81 -13.18 4.10 5.79
CA GLY A 81 -14.02 5.17 5.25
C GLY A 81 -13.25 6.35 4.62
N ALA A 82 -11.93 6.42 4.84
CA ALA A 82 -11.04 7.41 4.22
C ALA A 82 -10.29 6.84 3.01
N GLY A 83 -10.52 5.57 2.63
CA GLY A 83 -9.80 4.94 1.54
C GLY A 83 -8.38 4.51 1.91
N VAL A 84 -8.14 4.20 3.18
CA VAL A 84 -6.86 3.68 3.68
C VAL A 84 -6.98 2.19 3.98
N LEU A 85 -6.13 1.40 3.35
CA LEU A 85 -6.00 -0.04 3.59
C LEU A 85 -4.77 -0.32 4.44
N ARG A 86 -4.97 -1.00 5.57
CA ARG A 86 -3.89 -1.50 6.41
C ARG A 86 -3.56 -2.95 6.06
N VAL A 87 -2.29 -3.22 5.78
CA VAL A 87 -1.75 -4.56 5.54
C VAL A 87 -0.74 -4.90 6.64
N THR A 88 -0.87 -6.09 7.22
CA THR A 88 0.08 -6.65 8.20
C THR A 88 0.89 -7.75 7.52
N LEU A 89 2.19 -7.78 7.77
CA LEU A 89 3.17 -8.66 7.11
C LEU A 89 3.70 -9.76 8.03
#